data_AF-A0A392P7N7-F1
#
_entry.id   AF-A0A392P7N7-F1
#
_cell.length_a   1.000
_cell.length_b   1.000
_cell.length_c   1.000
_cell.angle_alpha   90.00
_cell.angle_beta   90.00
_cell.angle_gamma   90.00
#
_symmetry.space_group_name_H-M   'P 1'
#
loop_
_entity.id
_entity.type
_entity.pdbx_description
1 polymer ?
#
loop_
_entity_poly.entity_id
_entity_poly.type
_entity_poly.pdbx_seq_one_letter_code
_entity_poly.pdbx_strand_id
1 'polypeptide(L)'
;MIKERAAARFNDLVGSTDAVPGEPFLLLPRRFRQNRAWMQLNKIWQTNRNVKGFIIDKVKGGYSVAIAGFITFLPFGSYNQRRTRRISNDQFTIESINPKKKNIMVF
;
A
#
# COMPACT_ATOMS: atom_id res chain seq x y z
N MET A 1 23.11 -7.59 21.46
CA MET A 1 22.91 -6.12 21.42
C MET A 1 22.49 -5.54 20.06
N ILE A 2 22.74 -6.16 18.89
CA ILE A 2 22.31 -5.59 17.58
C ILE A 2 20.82 -5.85 17.29
N LYS A 3 20.32 -7.06 17.61
CA LYS A 3 18.92 -7.46 17.39
C LYS A 3 17.92 -6.60 18.18
N GLU A 4 18.20 -6.32 19.44
CA GLU A 4 17.33 -5.49 20.30
C GLU A 4 17.25 -4.04 19.82
N ARG A 5 18.37 -3.46 19.37
CA ARG A 5 18.37 -2.12 18.76
C ARG A 5 17.58 -2.07 17.45
N ALA A 6 17.63 -3.11 16.63
CA ALA A 6 16.85 -3.19 15.41
C ALA A 6 15.34 -3.30 15.70
N ALA A 7 14.97 -4.10 16.70
CA ALA A 7 13.58 -4.25 17.15
C ALA A 7 13.03 -2.93 17.72
N ALA A 8 13.80 -2.23 18.56
CA ALA A 8 13.40 -0.93 19.11
C ALA A 8 13.14 0.11 18.00
N ARG A 9 14.07 0.24 17.03
CA ARG A 9 13.91 1.15 15.87
C ARG A 9 12.70 0.81 15.01
N PHE A 10 12.37 -0.47 14.88
CA PHE A 10 11.20 -0.92 14.15
C PHE A 10 9.90 -0.53 14.88
N ASN A 11 9.86 -0.73 16.20
CA ASN A 11 8.72 -0.36 17.02
C ASN A 11 8.47 1.16 17.02
N ASP A 12 9.51 1.99 16.98
CA ASP A 12 9.37 3.44 16.82
C ASP A 12 8.75 3.85 15.47
N LEU A 13 9.01 3.09 14.40
CA LEU A 13 8.56 3.43 13.05
C LEU A 13 7.13 2.93 12.76
N VAL A 14 6.75 1.79 13.35
CA VAL A 14 5.56 1.02 12.96
C VAL A 14 4.58 0.85 14.14
N GLY A 15 4.98 1.24 15.34
CA GLY A 15 4.30 0.96 16.60
C GLY A 15 4.55 -0.48 17.07
N SER A 16 4.56 -0.69 18.39
CA SER A 16 4.68 -2.03 18.97
C SER A 16 3.56 -2.96 18.48
N THR A 17 3.88 -4.25 18.37
CA THR A 17 2.93 -5.31 17.99
C THR A 17 2.46 -6.10 19.21
N ASP A 18 3.16 -5.97 20.34
CA ASP A 18 2.91 -6.73 21.56
C ASP A 18 1.67 -6.17 22.27
N ALA A 19 0.51 -6.75 21.97
CA ALA A 19 -0.73 -6.49 22.69
C ALA A 19 -0.69 -7.26 24.02
N VAL A 20 -0.73 -6.53 25.14
CA VAL A 20 -0.98 -7.11 26.46
C VAL A 20 -2.44 -7.59 26.49
N PRO A 21 -2.73 -8.84 26.86
CA PRO A 21 -4.11 -9.34 26.94
C PRO A 21 -4.90 -8.52 27.96
N GLY A 22 -5.92 -7.77 27.50
CA GLY A 22 -6.82 -7.00 28.36
C GLY A 22 -6.84 -5.48 28.12
N GLU A 23 -5.86 -4.93 27.39
CA GLU A 23 -5.95 -3.54 26.92
C GLU A 23 -6.65 -3.49 25.56
N PRO A 24 -7.64 -2.60 25.36
CA PRO A 24 -8.24 -2.48 24.05
C PRO A 24 -7.15 -1.98 23.08
N PHE A 25 -7.11 -2.56 21.88
CA PHE A 25 -6.18 -2.24 20.78
C PHE A 25 -6.43 -0.81 20.25
N LEU A 26 -6.42 0.19 21.13
CA LEU A 26 -6.92 1.52 20.85
C LEU A 26 -5.80 2.37 20.28
N LEU A 27 -5.88 2.45 18.95
CA LEU A 27 -5.42 3.56 18.14
C LEU A 27 -3.90 3.65 18.05
N LEU A 28 -3.30 2.73 17.27
CA LEU A 28 -2.10 3.07 16.51
C LEU A 28 -2.30 4.48 15.95
N PRO A 29 -1.46 5.47 16.33
CA PRO A 29 -1.51 6.79 15.74
C PRO A 29 -1.72 6.72 14.23
N ARG A 30 -2.54 7.62 13.68
CA ARG A 30 -2.88 7.68 12.25
C ARG A 30 -1.63 7.59 11.34
N ARG A 31 -0.47 8.05 11.84
CA ARG A 31 0.85 7.97 11.22
C ARG A 31 1.36 6.52 11.05
N PHE A 32 1.15 5.63 12.01
CA PHE A 32 1.58 4.23 11.91
C PHE A 32 0.73 3.40 10.96
N ARG A 33 -0.56 3.74 10.79
CA ARG A 33 -1.44 3.05 9.82
C ARG A 33 -0.91 3.16 8.39
N GLN A 34 -0.47 4.35 7.99
CA GLN A 34 0.13 4.55 6.67
C GLN A 34 1.47 3.82 6.53
N ASN A 35 2.33 3.82 7.55
CA ASN A 35 3.60 3.09 7.52
C ASN A 35 3.40 1.57 7.42
N ARG A 36 2.42 1.02 8.16
CA ARG A 36 2.03 -0.40 8.08
C ARG A 36 1.46 -0.75 6.70
N ALA A 37 0.54 0.06 6.18
CA ALA A 37 -0.02 -0.12 4.86
C ALA A 37 1.09 -0.05 3.78
N TRP A 38 2.01 0.91 3.88
CA TRP A 38 3.17 1.01 2.99
C TRP A 38 4.04 -0.25 3.01
N MET A 39 4.31 -0.80 4.20
CA MET A 39 5.06 -2.04 4.33
C MET A 39 4.32 -3.24 3.74
N GLN A 40 3.02 -3.36 3.97
CA GLN A 40 2.20 -4.42 3.37
C GLN A 40 2.19 -4.32 1.85
N LEU A 41 2.06 -3.11 1.29
CA LEU A 41 2.13 -2.88 -0.15
C LEU A 41 3.50 -3.24 -0.73
N ASN A 42 4.61 -2.95 -0.02
CA ASN A 42 5.94 -3.40 -0.44
C ASN A 42 6.07 -4.93 -0.45
N LYS A 43 5.51 -5.62 0.55
CA LYS A 43 5.49 -7.09 0.56
C LYS A 43 4.68 -7.64 -0.62
N ILE A 44 3.50 -7.06 -0.87
CA ILE A 44 2.64 -7.49 -1.98
C ILE A 44 3.35 -7.26 -3.32
N TRP A 45 3.99 -6.10 -3.50
CA TRP A 45 4.80 -5.78 -4.67
C TRP A 45 5.92 -6.80 -4.92
N GLN A 46 6.68 -7.17 -3.88
CA GLN A 46 7.72 -8.21 -3.98
C GLN A 46 7.16 -9.58 -4.39
N THR A 47 5.94 -9.91 -3.96
CA THR A 47 5.27 -11.17 -4.30
C THR A 47 4.45 -11.11 -5.59
N ASN A 48 4.41 -9.96 -6.27
CA ASN A 48 3.60 -9.70 -7.45
C ASN A 48 2.11 -10.11 -7.31
N ARG A 49 1.55 -9.93 -6.11
CA ARG A 49 0.15 -10.27 -5.82
C ARG A 49 -0.78 -9.09 -6.15
N ASN A 50 -2.04 -9.42 -6.42
CA ASN A 50 -3.08 -8.41 -6.62
C ASN A 50 -3.49 -7.77 -5.29
N VAL A 51 -3.77 -6.48 -5.33
CA VAL A 51 -4.30 -5.68 -4.23
C VAL A 51 -5.69 -5.20 -4.60
N LYS A 52 -6.62 -5.26 -3.65
CA LYS A 52 -7.95 -4.69 -3.86
C LYS A 52 -7.92 -3.16 -3.76
N GLY A 53 -8.66 -2.50 -4.63
CA GLY A 53 -8.81 -1.06 -4.67
C GLY A 53 -10.02 -0.64 -5.50
N PHE A 54 -10.17 0.65 -5.73
CA PHE A 54 -11.20 1.17 -6.63
C PHE A 54 -10.71 2.41 -7.36
N ILE A 55 -11.17 2.57 -8.60
CA ILE A 55 -10.90 3.75 -9.41
C ILE A 55 -11.74 4.91 -8.86
N ILE A 56 -11.11 6.05 -8.59
CA ILE A 56 -11.73 7.24 -8.02
C ILE A 56 -12.20 8.18 -9.14
N ASP A 57 -11.26 8.68 -9.93
CA ASP A 57 -11.52 9.71 -10.93
C ASP A 57 -10.52 9.63 -12.11
N LYS A 58 -10.90 10.23 -13.23
CA LYS A 58 -10.07 10.36 -14.43
C LYS A 58 -9.17 11.59 -14.30
N VAL A 59 -7.87 11.40 -14.46
CA VAL A 59 -6.86 12.46 -14.38
C VAL A 59 -6.05 12.55 -15.68
N LYS A 60 -5.16 13.54 -15.79
CA LYS A 60 -4.29 13.66 -16.96
C LYS A 60 -3.38 12.41 -17.08
N GLY A 61 -3.55 11.68 -18.17
CA GLY A 61 -2.74 10.49 -18.50
C GLY A 61 -3.23 9.16 -17.93
N GLY A 62 -4.28 9.14 -17.11
CA GLY A 62 -4.73 7.92 -16.45
C GLY A 62 -5.92 8.09 -15.53
N TYR A 63 -6.01 7.20 -14.56
CA TYR A 63 -7.00 7.22 -13.49
C TYR A 63 -6.29 7.28 -12.13
N SER A 64 -6.91 7.97 -11.18
CA SER A 64 -6.56 7.88 -9.78
C SER A 64 -7.24 6.66 -9.16
N VAL A 65 -6.50 5.87 -8.39
CA VAL A 65 -6.99 4.64 -7.75
C VAL A 65 -6.73 4.73 -6.25
N ALA A 66 -7.73 4.36 -5.44
CA ALA A 66 -7.59 4.26 -3.99
C ALA A 66 -7.15 2.84 -3.61
N ILE A 67 -6.01 2.72 -2.94
CA ILE A 67 -5.50 1.44 -2.43
C ILE A 67 -4.97 1.63 -1.00
N ALA A 68 -5.54 0.91 -0.04
CA ALA A 68 -5.09 0.85 1.36
C ALA A 68 -4.80 2.24 2.00
N GLY A 69 -5.56 3.28 1.61
CA GLY A 69 -5.39 4.64 2.10
C GLY A 69 -4.38 5.50 1.33
N PHE A 70 -3.86 5.03 0.20
CA PHE A 70 -3.04 5.78 -0.75
C PHE A 70 -3.81 6.09 -2.03
N ILE A 71 -3.52 7.25 -2.60
CA ILE A 71 -3.94 7.61 -3.96
C ILE A 71 -2.81 7.20 -4.90
N THR A 72 -3.09 6.25 -5.79
CA THR A 72 -2.15 5.68 -6.75
C THR A 72 -2.58 6.04 -8.17
N PHE A 73 -1.71 5.76 -9.14
CA PHE A 73 -1.96 6.13 -10.54
C PHE A 73 -2.00 4.90 -11.44
N LEU A 74 -3.06 4.82 -12.26
CA LEU A 74 -3.22 3.82 -13.32
C LEU A 74 -3.13 4.51 -14.69
N PRO A 75 -2.08 4.27 -15.49
CA PRO A 75 -1.95 4.86 -16.82
C PRO A 75 -3.08 4.43 -17.77
N PHE A 76 -3.47 5.28 -18.74
CA PHE A 76 -4.51 4.91 -19.72
C PHE A 76 -4.15 3.69 -20.56
N GLY A 77 -2.87 3.54 -20.93
CA GLY A 77 -2.39 2.36 -21.65
C GLY A 77 -2.64 1.08 -20.85
N SER A 78 -2.25 1.09 -19.56
CA SER A 78 -2.48 -0.02 -18.63
C SER A 78 -3.98 -0.30 -18.48
N TYR A 79 -4.80 0.73 -18.25
CA TYR A 79 -6.26 0.57 -18.15
C TYR A 79 -6.89 -0.07 -19.39
N ASN A 80 -6.53 0.38 -20.59
CA ASN A 80 -7.03 -0.18 -21.83
C ASN A 80 -6.61 -1.65 -21.99
N GLN A 81 -5.36 -1.98 -21.64
CA GLN A 81 -4.87 -3.35 -21.67
C GLN A 81 -5.61 -4.25 -20.68
N ARG A 82 -5.93 -3.75 -19.47
CA ARG A 82 -6.76 -4.47 -18.49
C ARG A 82 -8.14 -4.80 -19.05
N ARG A 83 -8.78 -3.86 -19.76
CA ARG A 83 -10.10 -4.11 -20.39
C ARG A 83 -10.00 -5.21 -21.45
N THR A 84 -8.98 -5.17 -22.30
CA THR A 84 -8.72 -6.23 -23.30
C THR A 84 -8.51 -7.60 -22.64
N ARG A 85 -7.77 -7.63 -21.52
CA ARG A 85 -7.50 -8.85 -20.74
C ARG A 85 -8.66 -9.26 -19.81
N ARG A 86 -9.77 -8.53 -19.79
CA ARG A 86 -10.94 -8.75 -18.91
C ARG A 86 -10.58 -8.82 -17.42
N ILE A 87 -9.58 -8.06 -17.00
CA ILE A 87 -9.19 -7.94 -15.59
C ILE A 87 -10.25 -7.14 -14.86
N SER A 88 -10.60 -7.57 -13.64
CA SER A 88 -11.60 -6.87 -12.83
C SER A 88 -11.13 -5.47 -12.44
N ASN A 89 -12.06 -4.51 -12.29
CA ASN A 89 -11.73 -3.13 -11.97
C ASN A 89 -11.38 -2.89 -10.49
N ASP A 90 -11.47 -3.94 -9.66
CA ASP A 90 -11.21 -3.89 -8.22
C ASP A 90 -9.85 -4.50 -7.84
N GLN A 91 -9.14 -5.17 -8.75
CA GLN A 91 -7.87 -5.84 -8.47
C GLN A 91 -6.71 -5.22 -9.22
N PHE A 92 -5.69 -4.75 -8.51
CA PHE A 92 -4.56 -4.03 -9.10
C PHE A 92 -3.25 -4.74 -8.78
N THR A 93 -2.35 -4.79 -9.76
CA THR A 93 -0.97 -5.22 -9.52
C THR A 93 -0.11 -3.98 -9.34
N ILE A 94 0.78 -3.97 -8.35
CA ILE A 94 1.68 -2.84 -8.16
C ILE A 94 2.83 -2.96 -9.17
N GLU A 95 2.96 -2.01 -10.09
CA GLU A 95 4.07 -1.98 -11.05
C GLU A 95 5.32 -1.40 -10.42
N SER A 96 5.17 -0.25 -9.77
CA SER A 96 6.30 0.47 -9.19
C SER A 96 5.91 1.21 -7.91
N ILE A 97 6.87 1.24 -6.98
CA ILE A 97 6.79 1.99 -5.73
C ILE A 97 8.00 2.92 -5.65
N ASN A 98 7.76 4.22 -5.52
CA ASN A 98 8.81 5.19 -5.25
C ASN A 98 8.75 5.65 -3.78
N PRO A 99 9.65 5.16 -2.91
CA PRO A 99 9.62 5.46 -1.48
C PRO A 99 9.97 6.92 -1.16
N LYS A 100 10.74 7.62 -2.00
CA LYS A 100 11.09 9.03 -1.78
C LYS A 100 9.88 9.94 -2.00
N LYS A 101 9.10 9.66 -3.04
CA LYS A 101 7.93 10.47 -3.41
C LYS A 101 6.60 9.93 -2.85
N LYS A 102 6.61 8.74 -2.24
CA LYS A 102 5.41 7.98 -1.83
C LYS A 102 4.42 7.75 -2.99
N ASN A 103 4.94 7.67 -4.21
CA ASN A 103 4.14 7.43 -5.41
C ASN A 103 4.08 5.94 -5.70
N ILE A 104 2.89 5.46 -6.04
CA ILE A 104 2.64 4.08 -6.43
C ILE A 104 1.95 4.10 -7.79
N MET A 105 2.50 3.33 -8.72
CA MET A 105 1.89 3.09 -10.03
C MET A 105 1.35 1.66 -10.06
N VAL A 106 0.16 1.50 -10.64
CA VAL A 106 -0.54 0.22 -10.69
C VAL A 106 -0.89 -0.16 -12.11
N PHE A 107 -0.93 -1.48 -12.33
CA PHE A 107 -1.42 -2.14 -13.52
C PHE A 107 -2.76 -2.78 -13.26
#